data_AF-A0A4V6WQM0-F1
#
_entry.id   AF-A0A4V6WQM0-F1
#
_cell.length_a   1.000
_cell.length_b   1.000
_cell.length_c   1.000
_cell.angle_alpha   90.00
_cell.angle_beta   90.00
_cell.angle_gamma   90.00
#
_symmetry.space_group_name_H-M   'P 1'
#
loop_
_entity.id
_entity.type
_entity.pdbx_description
1 polymer ?
#
loop_
_entity_poly.entity_id
_entity_poly.type
_entity_poly.pdbx_seq_one_letter_code
_entity_poly.pdbx_strand_id
1 'polypeptide(L)'
;MGRLGAVVLAALVVLGVGCGNDARGDQDGCAPSCPTLCTPSSKTCKGTVAETCAADGQSRESVDCATEGLVCAEGACLPSEPCGDGACLPSEPCGDGACSDGETFASCPEDCEPVCEPNTKMCEGNVAKVCAADGGSWMTFDCTLAILVCHEGSCFGSSVCGDGACIGPETPASCPDDCPGP
;
A
#
# COMPACT_ATOMS: atom_id res chain seq x y z
N MET A 1 31.63 -32.62 13.27
CA MET A 1 30.99 -31.38 12.78
C MET A 1 29.67 -31.81 12.15
N GLY A 2 28.45 -31.39 12.51
CA GLY A 2 27.88 -30.65 13.63
C GLY A 2 26.54 -31.35 13.97
N ARG A 3 26.01 -31.08 15.15
CA ARG A 3 24.93 -31.83 15.81
C ARG A 3 23.58 -31.71 15.08
N LEU A 4 22.80 -32.79 15.15
CA LEU A 4 21.37 -32.81 14.92
C LEU A 4 20.70 -31.70 15.73
N GLY A 5 20.00 -30.79 15.04
CA GLY A 5 19.12 -29.79 15.63
C GLY A 5 17.69 -30.07 15.19
N ALA A 6 17.09 -31.14 15.72
CA ALA A 6 15.64 -31.29 15.67
C ALA A 6 15.06 -30.23 16.61
N VAL A 7 14.58 -29.13 16.04
CA VAL A 7 13.76 -28.16 16.77
C VAL A 7 12.42 -28.84 16.99
N VAL A 8 12.30 -29.50 18.15
CA VAL A 8 11.03 -29.96 18.68
C VAL A 8 10.19 -28.71 18.92
N LEU A 9 9.21 -28.44 18.06
CA LEU A 9 8.09 -27.59 18.40
C LEU A 9 7.43 -28.23 19.62
N ALA A 10 7.79 -27.75 20.80
CA ALA A 10 7.01 -27.99 22.01
C ALA A 10 5.74 -27.15 21.87
N ALA A 11 4.74 -27.71 21.19
CA ALA A 11 3.36 -27.32 21.43
C ALA A 11 3.13 -27.57 22.92
N LEU A 12 3.21 -26.51 23.71
CA LEU A 12 2.80 -26.53 25.10
C LEU A 12 1.27 -26.67 25.06
N VAL A 13 0.81 -27.91 24.90
CA VAL A 13 -0.55 -28.29 25.23
C VAL A 13 -0.63 -28.03 26.73
N VAL A 14 -1.07 -26.82 27.10
CA VAL A 14 -1.66 -26.60 28.41
C VAL A 14 -2.80 -27.60 28.42
N LEU A 15 -2.59 -28.70 29.15
CA LEU A 15 -3.65 -29.61 29.53
C LEU A 15 -4.59 -28.75 30.36
N GLY A 16 -5.50 -28.07 29.68
CA GLY A 16 -6.71 -27.55 30.27
C GLY A 16 -7.28 -28.73 31.03
N VAL A 17 -7.56 -28.51 32.30
CA VAL A 17 -8.47 -29.36 33.05
C VAL A 17 -9.82 -29.19 32.34
N GLY A 18 -9.99 -29.93 31.23
CA GLY A 18 -11.28 -30.13 30.64
C GLY A 18 -12.12 -30.83 31.70
N CYS A 19 -13.39 -30.45 31.79
CA CYS A 19 -14.38 -31.33 32.37
C CYS A 19 -14.40 -32.60 31.52
N GLY A 20 -13.50 -33.54 31.84
CA GLY A 20 -13.42 -34.85 31.22
C GLY A 20 -14.69 -35.60 31.57
N ASN A 21 -15.41 -36.01 30.54
CA ASN A 21 -16.58 -36.87 30.66
C ASN A 21 -16.22 -38.11 31.49
N ASP A 22 -16.88 -38.31 32.63
CA ASP A 22 -16.81 -39.59 33.32
C ASP A 22 -17.37 -40.70 32.43
N ALA A 23 -16.68 -41.85 32.38
CA ALA A 23 -16.99 -43.01 31.55
C ALA A 23 -18.26 -43.79 32.00
N ARG A 24 -19.30 -43.09 32.47
CA ARG A 24 -20.58 -43.68 32.90
C ARG A 24 -21.81 -43.16 32.19
N GLY A 25 -21.69 -42.21 31.25
CA GLY A 25 -22.82 -41.83 30.38
C GLY A 25 -24.06 -41.37 31.16
N ASP A 26 -23.85 -40.63 32.25
CA ASP A 26 -24.92 -40.09 33.08
C ASP A 26 -24.95 -38.56 32.88
N GLN A 27 -26.03 -38.05 32.26
CA GLN A 27 -26.21 -36.61 32.00
C GLN A 27 -26.93 -35.87 33.13
N ASP A 28 -27.08 -36.46 34.31
CA ASP A 28 -27.80 -35.85 35.43
C ASP A 28 -26.85 -35.11 36.37
N GLY A 29 -26.24 -34.01 35.90
CA GLY A 29 -25.39 -33.19 36.77
C GLY A 29 -24.84 -31.86 36.26
N CYS A 30 -25.12 -31.43 35.03
CA CYS A 30 -24.77 -30.06 34.61
C CYS A 30 -25.74 -29.07 35.24
N ALA A 31 -25.26 -28.26 36.20
CA ALA A 31 -25.91 -26.98 36.47
C ALA A 31 -26.04 -26.20 35.15
N PRO A 32 -27.21 -25.62 34.80
CA PRO A 32 -27.50 -25.17 33.43
C PRO A 32 -26.80 -23.86 33.02
N SER A 33 -25.63 -23.53 33.57
CA SER A 33 -24.82 -22.41 33.12
C SER A 33 -23.41 -22.49 33.70
N CYS A 34 -22.51 -23.21 33.02
CA CYS A 34 -21.11 -22.82 33.13
C CYS A 34 -21.03 -21.37 32.60
N PRO A 35 -20.61 -20.38 33.42
CA PRO A 35 -20.47 -19.02 32.94
C PRO A 35 -19.46 -19.04 31.78
N THR A 36 -19.87 -18.56 30.61
CA THR A 36 -18.99 -18.53 29.44
C THR A 36 -17.86 -17.54 29.72
N LEU A 37 -16.62 -17.99 29.53
CA LEU A 37 -15.43 -17.16 29.72
C LEU A 37 -15.38 -16.02 28.70
N CYS A 38 -15.90 -16.27 27.50
CA CYS A 38 -16.05 -15.32 26.42
C CYS A 38 -17.31 -15.63 25.61
N THR A 39 -17.79 -14.64 24.85
CA THR A 39 -18.92 -14.86 23.93
C THR A 39 -18.53 -15.92 22.90
N PRO A 40 -19.26 -17.04 22.77
CA PRO A 40 -18.93 -18.11 21.84
C PRO A 40 -18.71 -17.60 20.42
N SER A 41 -17.64 -18.07 19.76
CA SER A 41 -17.26 -17.68 18.40
C SER A 41 -16.96 -16.19 18.21
N SER A 42 -16.77 -15.41 19.28
CA SER A 42 -16.38 -14.00 19.18
C SER A 42 -14.93 -13.86 18.71
N LYS A 43 -14.69 -12.85 17.88
CA LYS A 43 -13.37 -12.43 17.43
C LYS A 43 -13.14 -11.01 17.89
N THR A 44 -12.02 -10.76 18.56
CA THR A 44 -11.71 -9.43 19.11
C THR A 44 -10.23 -9.13 18.98
N CYS A 45 -9.87 -7.86 18.83
CA CYS A 45 -8.48 -7.42 18.94
C CYS A 45 -8.19 -6.85 20.32
N LYS A 46 -7.04 -7.23 20.89
CA LYS A 46 -6.43 -6.56 22.04
C LYS A 46 -5.04 -6.07 21.65
N GLY A 47 -4.96 -4.84 21.17
CA GLY A 47 -3.72 -4.33 20.56
C GLY A 47 -3.38 -5.10 19.29
N THR A 48 -2.18 -5.66 19.21
CA THR A 48 -1.71 -6.47 18.06
C THR A 48 -2.16 -7.93 18.10
N VAL A 49 -2.88 -8.34 19.15
CA VAL A 49 -3.27 -9.73 19.36
C VAL A 49 -4.71 -9.96 18.91
N ALA A 50 -4.89 -10.87 17.95
CA ALA A 50 -6.19 -11.38 17.56
C ALA A 50 -6.61 -12.50 18.50
N GLU A 51 -7.76 -12.35 19.15
CA GLU A 51 -8.33 -13.33 20.06
C GLU A 51 -9.60 -13.93 19.45
N THR A 52 -9.67 -15.26 19.38
CA THR A 52 -10.87 -16.00 18.97
C THR A 52 -11.36 -16.85 20.13
N CYS A 53 -12.63 -16.67 20.49
CA CYS A 53 -13.30 -17.52 21.46
C CYS A 53 -13.84 -18.78 20.76
N ALA A 54 -13.62 -19.96 21.37
CA ALA A 54 -14.18 -21.19 20.86
C ALA A 54 -15.73 -21.17 20.91
N ALA A 55 -16.34 -22.03 20.09
CA ALA A 55 -17.81 -22.13 20.00
C ALA A 55 -18.46 -22.66 21.29
N ASP A 56 -17.69 -23.28 22.18
CA ASP A 56 -18.14 -23.70 23.51
C ASP A 56 -18.14 -22.55 24.53
N GLY A 57 -17.54 -21.41 24.20
CA GLY A 57 -17.39 -20.26 25.12
C GLY A 57 -16.42 -20.50 26.27
N GLN A 58 -15.63 -21.57 26.24
CA GLN A 58 -14.79 -22.00 27.37
C GLN A 58 -13.30 -21.77 27.15
N SER A 59 -12.86 -21.66 25.90
CA SER A 59 -11.45 -21.45 25.57
C SER A 59 -11.25 -20.27 24.60
N ARG A 60 -10.04 -19.70 24.66
CA ARG A 60 -9.62 -18.60 23.81
C ARG A 60 -8.30 -18.94 23.18
N GLU A 61 -8.23 -18.77 21.87
CA GLU A 61 -6.99 -18.81 21.12
C GLU A 61 -6.54 -17.37 20.85
N SER A 62 -5.23 -17.14 20.92
CA SER A 62 -4.63 -15.82 20.70
C SER A 62 -3.48 -15.93 19.72
N VAL A 63 -3.45 -15.06 18.73
CA VAL A 63 -2.38 -14.95 17.73
C VAL A 63 -1.83 -13.52 17.77
N ASP A 64 -0.52 -13.38 17.97
CA ASP A 64 0.15 -12.07 17.93
C ASP A 64 0.55 -11.72 16.50
N CYS A 65 -0.25 -10.86 15.88
CA CYS A 65 -0.09 -10.47 14.48
C CYS A 65 1.24 -9.75 14.23
N ALA A 66 1.83 -9.11 15.25
CA ALA A 66 3.09 -8.39 15.12
C ALA A 66 4.27 -9.32 14.78
N THR A 67 4.20 -10.61 15.15
CA THR A 67 5.25 -11.59 14.88
C THR A 67 5.47 -11.81 13.38
N GLU A 68 4.42 -11.64 12.58
CA GLU A 68 4.46 -11.78 11.12
C GLU A 68 4.39 -10.43 10.40
N GLY A 69 4.50 -9.31 11.13
CA GLY A 69 4.38 -7.95 10.58
C GLY A 69 2.95 -7.60 10.13
N LEU A 70 1.94 -8.27 10.67
CA LEU A 70 0.52 -8.07 10.37
C LEU A 70 -0.14 -7.20 11.45
N VAL A 71 -1.27 -6.59 11.12
CA VAL A 71 -2.09 -5.81 12.05
C VAL A 71 -3.34 -6.58 12.49
N CYS A 72 -3.77 -6.41 13.73
CA CYS A 72 -5.05 -6.96 14.19
C CYS A 72 -6.18 -6.03 13.78
N ALA A 73 -7.05 -6.49 12.89
CA ALA A 73 -8.28 -5.80 12.49
C ALA A 73 -9.45 -6.79 12.50
N GLU A 74 -10.61 -6.37 13.02
CA GLU A 74 -11.83 -7.20 13.12
C GLU A 74 -11.62 -8.57 13.80
N GLY A 75 -10.61 -8.69 14.67
CA GLY A 75 -10.25 -9.92 15.35
C GLY A 75 -9.51 -10.95 14.47
N ALA A 76 -8.88 -10.51 13.38
CA ALA A 76 -8.02 -11.31 12.51
C ALA A 76 -6.67 -10.61 12.26
N CYS A 77 -5.63 -11.40 11.96
CA CYS A 77 -4.36 -10.86 11.48
C CYS A 77 -4.45 -10.63 9.98
N LEU A 78 -4.40 -9.37 9.57
CA LEU A 78 -4.47 -8.96 8.17
C LEU A 78 -3.16 -8.28 7.76
N PRO A 79 -2.74 -8.43 6.49
CA PRO A 79 -1.65 -7.62 5.97
C PRO A 79 -1.97 -6.15 6.17
N SER A 80 -0.95 -5.37 6.54
CA SER A 80 -0.98 -3.94 6.32
C SER A 80 -0.91 -3.71 4.81
N GLU A 81 -2.03 -3.94 4.11
CA GLU A 81 -2.15 -3.53 2.71
C GLU A 81 -1.95 -2.00 2.67
N PRO A 82 -1.24 -1.49 1.65
CA PRO A 82 -1.04 -0.06 1.50
C PRO A 82 -2.39 0.56 1.09
N CYS A 83 -3.11 1.09 2.07
CA CYS A 83 -4.18 2.08 1.96
C CYS A 83 -5.15 1.89 0.76
N GLY A 84 -6.24 1.14 0.98
CA GLY A 84 -7.34 1.00 0.02
C GLY A 84 -8.76 0.99 0.62
N ASP A 85 -8.91 1.21 1.93
CA ASP A 85 -10.22 1.24 2.61
C ASP A 85 -10.25 2.02 3.95
N GLY A 86 -9.35 2.99 4.15
CA GLY A 86 -9.57 4.06 5.14
C GLY A 86 -9.26 3.73 6.61
N ALA A 87 -8.24 2.93 6.92
CA ALA A 87 -7.69 2.81 8.27
C ALA A 87 -6.18 3.04 8.31
N CYS A 88 -5.78 4.29 8.58
CA CYS A 88 -4.39 4.69 8.82
C CYS A 88 -3.90 4.21 10.19
N LEU A 89 -2.66 3.71 10.24
CA LEU A 89 -1.93 3.53 11.50
C LEU A 89 -1.64 4.93 12.11
N PRO A 90 -1.51 5.04 13.44
CA PRO A 90 -1.44 6.33 14.14
C PRO A 90 -0.12 7.11 13.97
N SER A 91 0.56 7.03 12.82
CA SER A 91 1.78 7.82 12.60
C SER A 91 2.15 8.19 11.15
N GLU A 92 1.31 7.99 10.13
CA GLU A 92 1.56 8.54 8.78
C GLU A 92 0.31 9.27 8.25
N PRO A 93 0.47 10.41 7.54
CA PRO A 93 -0.33 11.61 7.78
C PRO A 93 -1.59 11.71 6.93
N CYS A 94 -1.94 10.65 6.20
CA CYS A 94 -3.05 10.74 5.25
C CYS A 94 -4.41 10.67 5.94
N GLY A 95 -5.33 11.54 5.53
CA GLY A 95 -6.69 11.68 6.04
C GLY A 95 -6.84 12.71 7.16
N ASP A 96 -5.85 13.58 7.39
CA ASP A 96 -5.94 14.69 8.35
C ASP A 96 -6.46 16.00 7.73
N GLY A 97 -6.65 16.01 6.40
CA GLY A 97 -7.14 17.13 5.62
C GLY A 97 -6.08 18.16 5.25
N ALA A 98 -4.78 17.88 5.48
CA ALA A 98 -3.69 18.79 5.20
C ALA A 98 -2.46 18.08 4.62
N CYS A 99 -2.19 18.29 3.33
CA CYS A 99 -0.97 17.84 2.66
C CYS A 99 0.30 18.42 3.32
N SER A 100 0.94 17.64 4.19
CA SER A 100 2.06 18.03 5.05
C SER A 100 3.40 17.49 4.56
N ASP A 101 4.51 17.92 5.19
CA ASP A 101 5.86 17.45 4.83
C ASP A 101 5.98 15.91 4.95
N GLY A 102 6.31 15.26 3.84
CA GLY A 102 6.37 13.79 3.73
C GLY A 102 5.18 13.17 3.01
N GLU A 103 4.15 13.98 2.70
CA GLU A 103 3.01 13.56 1.89
C GLU A 103 3.17 13.99 0.43
N THR A 104 2.66 13.15 -0.45
CA THR A 104 2.62 13.40 -1.89
C THR A 104 1.27 12.93 -2.41
N PHE A 105 0.83 13.41 -3.57
CA PHE A 105 -0.35 12.85 -4.23
C PHE A 105 -0.25 11.32 -4.43
N ALA A 106 0.97 10.79 -4.60
CA ALA A 106 1.22 9.36 -4.72
C ALA A 106 0.86 8.56 -3.46
N SER A 107 1.18 9.13 -2.29
CA SER A 107 1.05 8.47 -0.99
C SER A 107 -0.22 8.87 -0.24
N CYS A 108 -0.79 10.04 -0.55
CA CYS A 108 -2.00 10.58 0.02
C CYS A 108 -2.80 11.44 -0.97
N PRO A 109 -3.48 10.83 -1.96
CA PRO A 109 -4.30 11.56 -2.93
C PRO A 109 -5.56 12.19 -2.33
N GLU A 110 -5.89 11.86 -1.07
CA GLU A 110 -7.09 12.34 -0.39
C GLU A 110 -6.90 13.74 0.20
N ASP A 111 -5.69 14.05 0.70
CA ASP A 111 -5.35 15.35 1.28
C ASP A 111 -4.42 16.19 0.39
N CYS A 112 -3.69 15.56 -0.53
CA CYS A 112 -2.84 16.24 -1.50
C CYS A 112 -3.53 16.31 -2.86
N GLU A 113 -3.45 17.48 -3.52
CA GLU A 113 -3.85 17.65 -4.92
C GLU A 113 -2.67 17.37 -5.87
N PRO A 114 -2.92 16.91 -7.11
CA PRO A 114 -1.85 16.66 -8.05
C PRO A 114 -1.26 17.99 -8.53
N VAL A 115 0.06 18.08 -8.57
CA VAL A 115 0.82 19.26 -9.05
C VAL A 115 0.65 19.42 -10.56
N CYS A 116 0.50 18.31 -11.27
CA CYS A 116 0.30 18.25 -12.70
C CYS A 116 -0.59 17.06 -13.08
N GLU A 117 -1.20 17.12 -14.27
CA GLU A 117 -1.97 15.99 -14.78
C GLU A 117 -1.02 14.79 -15.05
N PRO A 118 -1.30 13.61 -14.48
CA PRO A 118 -0.39 12.47 -14.56
C PRO A 118 0.03 12.10 -15.98
N ASN A 119 1.33 11.85 -16.18
CA ASN A 119 1.93 11.50 -17.46
C ASN A 119 1.84 12.58 -18.56
N THR A 120 1.34 13.77 -18.24
CA THR A 120 1.33 14.89 -19.19
C THR A 120 2.73 15.34 -19.52
N LYS A 121 2.94 15.71 -20.78
CA LYS A 121 4.22 16.16 -21.30
C LYS A 121 4.07 17.60 -21.79
N MET A 122 5.09 18.41 -21.53
CA MET A 122 5.13 19.78 -22.03
C MET A 122 6.57 20.23 -22.29
N CYS A 123 6.71 21.27 -23.09
CA CYS A 123 7.96 22.00 -23.25
C CYS A 123 7.86 23.33 -22.52
N GLU A 124 8.89 23.67 -21.74
CA GLU A 124 9.11 25.01 -21.22
C GLU A 124 10.42 25.54 -21.80
N GLY A 125 10.34 26.28 -22.90
CA GLY A 125 11.50 26.56 -23.73
C GLY A 125 12.11 25.27 -24.29
N ASN A 126 13.44 25.10 -24.15
CA ASN A 126 14.16 23.90 -24.56
C ASN A 126 14.30 22.83 -23.47
N VAL A 127 13.44 22.88 -22.45
CA VAL A 127 13.37 21.87 -21.39
C VAL A 127 12.11 21.03 -21.58
N ALA A 128 12.28 19.74 -21.82
CA ALA A 128 11.19 18.77 -21.82
C ALA A 128 10.79 18.44 -20.40
N LYS A 129 9.49 18.49 -20.11
CA LYS A 129 8.93 18.15 -18.80
C LYS A 129 7.91 17.02 -18.96
N VAL A 130 8.02 16.01 -18.11
CA VAL A 130 7.07 14.89 -18.03
C VAL A 130 6.56 14.81 -16.60
N CYS A 131 5.26 14.95 -16.43
CA CYS A 131 4.63 14.76 -15.13
C CYS A 131 4.75 13.30 -14.73
N ALA A 132 5.16 13.04 -13.50
CA ALA A 132 5.21 11.70 -12.96
C ALA A 132 3.81 11.05 -12.97
N ALA A 133 3.76 9.72 -12.99
CA ALA A 133 2.50 8.97 -13.05
C ALA A 133 1.63 9.19 -11.81
N ASP A 134 2.25 9.65 -10.72
CA ASP A 134 1.60 10.05 -9.48
C ASP A 134 1.17 11.54 -9.47
N GLY A 135 1.32 12.28 -10.57
CA GLY A 135 0.94 13.70 -10.60
C GLY A 135 1.71 14.62 -9.65
N GLY A 136 2.70 14.10 -8.90
CA GLY A 136 3.30 14.81 -7.77
C GLY A 136 4.50 15.67 -8.14
N SER A 137 5.10 15.44 -9.31
CA SER A 137 6.30 16.16 -9.72
C SER A 137 6.52 16.17 -11.23
N TRP A 138 7.32 17.14 -11.69
CA TRP A 138 7.82 17.21 -13.06
C TRP A 138 9.22 16.60 -13.15
N MET A 139 9.39 15.61 -14.00
CA MET A 139 10.72 15.19 -14.48
C MET A 139 11.16 16.14 -15.59
N THR A 140 12.32 16.77 -15.44
CA THR A 140 12.85 17.77 -16.37
C THR A 140 14.06 17.26 -17.13
N PHE A 141 14.10 17.48 -18.44
CA PHE A 141 15.21 17.12 -19.32
C PHE A 141 15.63 18.34 -20.13
N ASP A 142 16.87 18.79 -19.94
CA ASP A 142 17.45 19.90 -20.72
C ASP A 142 17.92 19.38 -22.08
N CYS A 143 17.20 19.76 -23.15
CA CYS A 143 17.50 19.30 -24.49
C CYS A 143 18.78 19.94 -25.07
N THR A 144 19.27 21.04 -24.49
CA THR A 144 20.46 21.75 -25.00
C THR A 144 21.76 20.97 -24.80
N LEU A 145 21.80 20.08 -23.80
CA LEU A 145 22.98 19.28 -23.46
C LEU A 145 23.38 18.29 -24.56
N ALA A 146 22.46 17.99 -25.49
CA ALA A 146 22.70 17.07 -26.61
C ALA A 146 22.43 17.71 -27.98
N ILE A 147 22.37 19.06 -28.06
CA ILE A 147 21.99 19.79 -29.29
C ILE A 147 20.62 19.29 -29.81
N LEU A 148 19.71 19.01 -28.87
CA LEU A 148 18.34 18.59 -29.14
C LEU A 148 17.40 19.78 -28.93
N VAL A 149 16.22 19.70 -29.53
CA VAL A 149 15.15 20.70 -29.39
C VAL A 149 13.99 20.06 -28.66
N CYS A 150 13.32 20.81 -27.77
CA CYS A 150 12.11 20.31 -27.13
C CYS A 150 10.92 20.38 -28.09
N HIS A 151 10.27 19.26 -28.32
CA HIS A 151 9.03 19.17 -29.09
C HIS A 151 8.08 18.16 -28.42
N GLU A 152 6.79 18.52 -28.28
CA GLU A 152 5.76 17.70 -27.60
C GLU A 152 6.17 17.15 -26.22
N GLY A 153 6.99 17.91 -25.49
CA GLY A 153 7.51 17.53 -24.18
C GLY A 153 8.53 16.37 -24.22
N SER A 154 9.28 16.26 -25.32
CA SER A 154 10.41 15.33 -25.45
C SER A 154 11.55 15.96 -26.27
N CYS A 155 12.78 15.51 -26.05
CA CYS A 155 13.95 16.04 -26.77
C CYS A 155 14.15 15.29 -28.09
N PHE A 156 14.15 16.02 -29.20
CA PHE A 156 14.36 15.49 -30.55
C PHE A 156 15.63 16.06 -31.18
N GLY A 157 16.22 15.29 -32.11
CA GLY A 157 17.41 15.72 -32.86
C GLY A 157 17.16 17.02 -33.63
N SER A 158 18.17 17.89 -33.71
CA SER A 158 18.14 19.11 -34.53
C SER A 158 17.96 18.87 -36.03
N SER A 159 17.93 17.62 -36.49
CA SER A 159 17.57 17.26 -37.86
C SER A 159 16.06 17.22 -38.09
N VAL A 160 15.27 17.54 -37.06
CA VAL A 160 13.82 17.58 -37.11
C VAL A 160 13.31 19.01 -37.00
N CYS A 161 14.01 19.93 -36.32
CA CYS A 161 13.70 21.37 -36.39
C CYS A 161 15.00 22.17 -36.15
N GLY A 162 15.09 23.37 -36.72
CA GLY A 162 16.14 24.37 -36.55
C GLY A 162 17.22 24.37 -37.63
N ASP A 163 17.04 23.62 -38.72
CA ASP A 163 17.97 23.60 -39.86
C ASP A 163 17.58 24.60 -40.97
N GLY A 164 16.46 25.32 -40.80
CA GLY A 164 15.95 26.30 -41.75
C GLY A 164 15.33 25.70 -43.01
N ALA A 165 15.11 24.38 -43.04
CA ALA A 165 14.38 23.70 -44.09
C ALA A 165 13.09 23.11 -43.51
N CYS A 166 12.04 23.02 -44.33
CA CYS A 166 10.80 22.30 -43.99
C CYS A 166 10.77 20.99 -44.78
N ILE A 167 11.38 19.93 -44.24
CA ILE A 167 11.64 18.64 -44.88
C ILE A 167 11.19 17.44 -44.02
N GLY A 168 10.79 16.35 -44.67
CA GLY A 168 10.46 15.11 -43.96
C GLY A 168 9.18 15.24 -43.09
N PRO A 169 9.23 14.89 -41.78
CA PRO A 169 8.07 14.92 -40.88
C PRO A 169 7.75 16.32 -40.32
N GLU A 170 8.43 17.35 -40.80
CA GLU A 170 8.29 18.73 -40.34
C GLU A 170 6.97 19.36 -40.80
N THR A 171 6.32 20.09 -39.89
CA THR A 171 5.06 20.77 -40.14
C THR A 171 5.09 22.14 -39.47
N PRO A 172 4.24 23.10 -39.87
CA PRO A 172 4.12 24.37 -39.16
C PRO A 172 3.73 24.25 -37.68
N ALA A 173 3.16 23.12 -37.29
CA ALA A 173 2.85 22.81 -35.90
C ALA A 173 4.07 22.25 -35.14
N SER A 174 4.93 21.48 -35.83
CA SER A 174 6.10 20.84 -35.21
C SER A 174 7.35 21.71 -35.22
N CYS A 175 7.55 22.48 -36.28
CA CYS A 175 8.72 23.33 -36.49
C CYS A 175 8.29 24.67 -37.10
N PRO A 176 7.61 25.56 -36.35
CA PRO A 176 7.06 26.80 -36.89
C PRO A 176 8.15 27.75 -37.43
N ASP A 177 9.37 27.66 -36.89
CA ASP A 177 10.50 28.47 -37.36
C ASP A 177 11.02 28.01 -38.73
N ASP A 178 11.03 26.70 -39.02
CA ASP A 178 11.48 26.19 -40.33
C ASP A 178 10.35 25.99 -41.34
N CYS A 179 9.13 25.73 -40.85
CA CYS A 179 7.90 25.58 -41.62
C CYS A 179 6.92 26.72 -41.32
N PRO A 180 7.17 27.95 -41.80
CA PRO A 180 6.21 29.03 -41.66
C PRO A 180 4.90 28.62 -42.37
N GLY A 181 3.79 28.63 -41.62
CA GLY A 181 2.46 28.33 -42.15
C GLY A 181 2.02 29.28 -43.27
N PRO A 182 0.96 28.93 -44.02
CA PRO A 182 0.45 29.74 -45.14
C PRO A 182 -0.06 31.12 -44.73
#